data_AF-A0A117MHE8-F1
#
_entry.id   AF-A0A117MHE8-F1
#
_cell.length_a   1.000
_cell.length_b   1.000
_cell.length_c   1.000
_cell.angle_alpha   90.00
_cell.angle_beta   90.00
_cell.angle_gamma   90.00
#
_symmetry.space_group_name_H-M   'P 1'
#
loop_
_entity.id
_entity.type
_entity.pdbx_description
1 polymer ?
#
loop_
_entity_poly.entity_id
_entity_poly.type
_entity_poly.pdbx_seq_one_letter_code
_entity_poly.pdbx_strand_id
1 'polypeptide(L)' 'MSSWKCTICGHIHNDEKEEKKFEELPEDWVCPVCAARKALFVKKE' A
#
# COMPACT_ATOMS: atom_id res chain seq x y z
N MET A 1 -4.27 0.28 -13.40
CA MET A 1 -4.98 0.81 -12.22
C MET A 1 -4.94 -0.19 -11.05
N SER A 2 -3.75 -0.58 -10.58
CA SER A 2 -3.64 -1.38 -9.35
C SER A 2 -3.59 -0.43 -8.17
N SER A 3 -4.56 -0.53 -7.27
CA SER A 3 -4.54 0.20 -6.00
C SER A 3 -4.51 -0.78 -4.85
N TRP A 4 -3.89 -0.40 -3.74
CA TRP A 4 -3.77 -1.21 -2.53
C TRP A 4 -4.32 -0.42 -1.35
N LYS A 5 -5.24 -1.01 -0.61
CA LYS A 5 -5.87 -0.36 0.55
C LYS A 5 -5.37 -0.97 1.84
N CYS A 6 -4.86 -0.12 2.73
CA CYS A 6 -4.56 -0.49 4.11
C CYS A 6 -5.86 -0.87 4.83
N THR A 7 -5.90 -2.08 5.40
CA THR A 7 -7.06 -2.57 6.16
C THR A 7 -7.19 -1.91 7.54
N ILE A 8 -6.12 -1.29 8.04
CA ILE A 8 -6.08 -0.67 9.38
C ILE A 8 -6.64 0.76 9.36
N CYS A 9 -6.09 1.64 8.52
CA CYS A 9 -6.48 3.05 8.47
C CYS A 9 -7.23 3.45 7.20
N GLY A 10 -7.31 2.56 6.20
CA GLY A 10 -7.98 2.85 4.92
C GLY A 10 -7.14 3.62 3.90
N HIS A 11 -5.87 3.92 4.17
CA HIS A 11 -4.95 4.53 3.21
C HIS A 11 -4.90 3.75 1.89
N ILE A 12 -4.86 4.45 0.76
CA ILE A 12 -4.85 3.86 -0.58
C ILE A 12 -3.52 4.21 -1.25
N HIS A 13 -2.71 3.19 -1.54
CA HIS A 13 -1.53 3.26 -2.41
C HIS A 13 -1.99 3.04 -3.85
N ASN A 14 -1.72 3.98 -4.75
CA ASN A 14 -2.12 3.87 -6.16
C ASN A 14 -0.89 3.74 -7.05
N ASP A 15 -0.69 2.57 -7.64
CA ASP A 15 0.50 2.25 -8.44
C ASP A 15 0.68 3.14 -9.69
N GLU A 16 -0.37 3.86 -10.13
CA GLU A 16 -0.30 4.79 -11.28
C GLU A 16 0.06 6.22 -10.88
N LYS A 17 -0.14 6.56 -9.60
CA LYS A 17 0.20 7.88 -9.05
C LYS A 17 1.56 7.87 -8.35
N GLU A 18 1.95 6.71 -7.84
CA GLU A 18 3.19 6.53 -7.09
C GLU A 18 4.34 6.16 -8.02
N GLU A 19 5.56 6.60 -7.67
CA GLU A 19 6.77 6.29 -8.44
C GLU A 19 7.14 4.79 -8.37
N LYS A 20 6.70 4.10 -7.32
CA LYS A 20 6.93 2.66 -7.11
C LYS A 20 5.60 1.95 -6.94
N LYS A 21 5.45 0.82 -7.65
CA LYS A 21 4.30 -0.07 -7.45
C LYS A 21 4.39 -0.66 -6.05
N PHE A 22 3.23 -0.92 -5.46
CA PHE A 22 3.15 -1.54 -4.14
C PHE A 22 3.96 -2.84 -4.06
N GLU A 23 3.91 -3.67 -5.10
CA GLU A 23 4.65 -4.93 -5.16
C GLU A 23 6.17 -4.74 -5.11
N GLU A 24 6.69 -3.63 -5.65
CA GLU A 24 8.11 -3.28 -5.67
C GLU A 24 8.60 -2.63 -4.37
N LEU A 25 7.69 -2.32 -3.43
CA LEU A 25 8.07 -1.78 -2.14
C LEU A 25 8.85 -2.82 -1.31
N PRO A 26 9.84 -2.40 -0.52
CA PRO A 26 10.55 -3.28 0.41
C PRO A 26 9.61 -4.03 1.38
N GLU A 27 10.06 -5.17 1.93
CA GLU A 27 9.27 -5.94 2.90
C GLU A 27 9.08 -5.23 4.25
N ASP A 28 10.03 -4.37 4.61
CA ASP A 28 10.00 -3.51 5.80
C ASP A 28 9.18 -2.23 5.60
N TRP A 29 8.63 -2.02 4.39
CA TRP A 29 7.76 -0.89 4.13
C TRP A 29 6.50 -0.95 5.01
N VAL A 30 6.14 0.21 5.55
CA VAL A 30 4.98 0.38 6.42
C VAL A 30 4.09 1.49 5.88
N CYS A 31 2.80 1.39 6.19
CA CYS A 31 1.82 2.41 5.86
C CYS A 31 2.28 3.78 6.40
N PRO A 32 2.38 4.82 5.57
CA PRO A 32 2.83 6.14 6.02
C PRO A 32 1.86 6.83 6.98
N VAL A 33 0.61 6.32 7.08
CA VAL A 33 -0.43 6.89 7.94
C VAL A 33 -0.48 6.23 9.32
N CYS A 34 -0.34 4.90 9.39
CA CYS A 34 -0.56 4.14 10.63
C CYS A 34 0.55 3.15 10.99
N ALA A 35 1.66 3.12 10.23
CA ALA A 35 2.77 2.19 10.38
C ALA A 35 2.39 0.69 10.29
N ALA A 36 1.20 0.37 9.76
CA ALA A 36 0.81 -1.00 9.47
C ALA A 36 1.75 -1.63 8.43
N ARG A 37 2.15 -2.88 8.62
CA ARG A 37 3.03 -3.61 7.69
C ARG A 37 2.41 -3.72 6.31
N LYS A 38 3.26 -3.80 5.26
CA LYS A 38 2.87 -4.06 3.87
C LYS A 38 1.86 -5.21 3.71
N ALA A 39 2.02 -6.28 4.48
CA ALA A 39 1.13 -7.46 4.47
C ALA A 39 -0.33 -7.16 4.87
N LEU A 40 -0.62 -6.02 5.51
CA LEU A 40 -1.98 -5.62 5.91
C LEU A 40 -2.71 -4.82 4.82
N PHE A 41 -2.12 -4.68 3.63
CA PHE A 41 -2.78 -4.08 2.48
C PHE A 41 -3.45 -5.15 1.62
N VAL A 42 -4.62 -4.81 1.10
CA VAL A 42 -5.36 -5.64 0.16
C VAL A 42 -5.43 -4.95 -1.20
N LYS A 43 -5.31 -5.72 -2.27
CA LYS A 43 -5.50 -5.21 -3.62
C LYS A 43 -6.95 -4.75 -3.77
N LYS A 44 -7.12 -3.52 -4.24
CA LYS A 44 -8.39 -2.90 -4.54
C LYS A 44 -8.51 -2.88 -6.07
N GLU A 45 -9.55 -3.57 -6.57
CA GLU A 45 -9.98 -3.53 -7.97
C GLU A 45 -10.53 -2.16 -8.35
#